data_AF-A0A170XIG1-F1
#
_entry.id   AF-A0A170XIG1-F1
#
_cell.length_a   1.000
_cell.length_b   1.000
_cell.length_c   1.000
_cell.angle_alpha   90.00
_cell.angle_beta   90.00
_cell.angle_gamma   90.00
#
_symmetry.space_group_name_H-M   'P 1'
#
loop_
_entity.id
_entity.type
_entity.pdbx_description
1 polymer ?
#
loop_
_entity_poly.entity_id
_entity_poly.type
_entity_poly.pdbx_seq_one_letter_code
_entity_poly.pdbx_strand_id
1 'polypeptide(L)'
;MSRDRTLTGLLVDIIWWLESCEDEEVDPDSAVKMTESAGWALLQLPSDQRERLLKTLTGLAEAEQGPARREFLESFPFAIGLAEEQED
;
A
#
# COMPACT_ATOMS: atom_id res chain seq x y z
N MET A 1 -12.01 -9.88 -12.39
CA MET A 1 -11.39 -8.90 -11.47
C MET A 1 -11.57 -7.52 -12.06
N SER A 2 -11.98 -6.51 -11.28
CA SER A 2 -12.00 -5.12 -11.78
C SER A 2 -10.57 -4.62 -11.99
N ARG A 3 -10.32 -3.82 -13.04
CA ARG A 3 -8.99 -3.27 -13.36
C ARG A 3 -8.33 -2.59 -12.15
N ASP A 4 -9.14 -1.89 -11.36
CA ASP A 4 -8.67 -1.13 -10.20
C ASP A 4 -8.11 -2.07 -9.12
N ARG A 5 -8.73 -3.24 -8.90
CA ARG A 5 -8.22 -4.26 -7.96
C ARG A 5 -6.87 -4.81 -8.39
N THR A 6 -6.66 -5.01 -9.69
CA THR A 6 -5.39 -5.51 -10.22
C THR A 6 -4.27 -4.47 -10.05
N LEU A 7 -4.54 -3.20 -10.35
CA LEU A 7 -3.54 -2.13 -10.20
C LEU A 7 -3.22 -1.85 -8.72
N THR A 8 -4.23 -1.81 -7.85
CA THR A 8 -4.00 -1.68 -6.41
C THR A 8 -3.20 -2.86 -5.88
N GLY A 9 -3.54 -4.10 -6.27
CA GLY A 9 -2.79 -5.29 -5.87
C GLY A 9 -1.32 -5.22 -6.29
N LEU A 10 -1.05 -4.87 -7.55
CA LEU A 10 0.32 -4.71 -8.05
C LEU A 10 1.09 -3.63 -7.29
N LEU A 11 0.46 -2.49 -6.98
CA LEU A 11 1.10 -1.43 -6.21
C LEU A 11 1.47 -1.90 -4.80
N VAL A 12 0.53 -2.57 -4.11
CA VAL A 12 0.78 -3.17 -2.80
C VAL A 12 1.92 -4.18 -2.88
N ASP A 13 1.95 -5.03 -3.90
CA ASP A 13 3.01 -6.04 -4.08
C ASP A 13 4.39 -5.38 -4.23
N ILE A 14 4.48 -4.28 -4.97
CA ILE A 14 5.73 -3.53 -5.15
C ILE A 14 6.18 -2.91 -3.82
N ILE A 15 5.30 -2.25 -3.09
CA ILE A 15 5.67 -1.61 -1.81
C ILE A 15 6.01 -2.67 -0.75
N TRP A 16 5.24 -3.76 -0.69
CA TRP A 16 5.54 -4.89 0.19
C TRP A 16 6.91 -5.48 -0.12
N TRP A 17 7.24 -5.64 -1.41
CA TRP A 17 8.56 -6.11 -1.82
C TRP A 17 9.65 -5.13 -1.40
N LEU A 18 9.47 -3.81 -1.60
CA LEU A 18 10.43 -2.80 -1.17
C LEU A 18 10.67 -2.77 0.35
N GLU A 19 9.66 -3.13 1.16
CA GLU A 19 9.82 -3.27 2.61
C GLU A 19 10.48 -4.59 3.04
N SER A 20 10.32 -5.65 2.26
CA SER A 20 10.74 -7.00 2.65
C SER A 20 11.97 -7.53 1.92
N CYS A 21 12.42 -6.85 0.86
CA CYS A 21 13.64 -7.21 0.14
C CYS A 21 14.89 -6.93 0.97
N GLU A 22 15.96 -7.66 0.68
CA GLU A 22 17.25 -7.43 1.36
C GLU A 22 17.92 -6.15 0.84
N ASP A 23 18.68 -5.46 1.70
CA ASP A 23 19.40 -4.22 1.35
C ASP A 23 20.38 -4.37 0.15
N GLU A 24 20.75 -5.61 -0.18
CA GLU A 24 21.59 -5.95 -1.33
C GLU A 24 20.80 -5.92 -2.67
N GLU A 25 19.48 -6.12 -2.63
CA GLU A 25 18.61 -6.07 -3.80
C GLU A 25 18.24 -4.62 -4.17
N VAL A 26 17.91 -3.82 -3.16
CA VAL A 26 17.57 -2.40 -3.31
C VAL A 26 18.25 -1.60 -2.21
N ASP A 27 18.98 -0.55 -2.60
CA ASP A 27 19.52 0.43 -1.66
C ASP A 27 18.39 0.97 -0.75
N PRO A 28 18.52 0.88 0.59
CA PRO A 28 17.45 1.26 1.51
C PRO A 28 16.94 2.70 1.32
N ASP A 29 17.84 3.65 1.05
CA ASP A 29 17.46 5.03 0.77
C ASP A 29 16.61 5.16 -0.50
N SER A 30 16.87 4.32 -1.51
CA SER A 30 16.11 4.25 -2.74
C SER A 30 14.73 3.62 -2.54
N ALA A 31 14.63 2.58 -1.69
CA ALA A 31 13.36 1.98 -1.31
C ALA A 31 12.46 3.00 -0.59
N VAL A 32 13.00 3.73 0.40
CA VAL A 32 12.29 4.80 1.11
C VAL A 32 11.78 5.87 0.15
N LYS A 33 12.65 6.39 -0.73
CA LYS A 33 12.25 7.42 -1.71
C LYS A 33 11.16 6.95 -2.65
N MET A 34 11.17 5.68 -3.05
CA MET A 34 10.13 5.12 -3.92
C MET A 34 8.79 5.05 -3.18
N THR A 35 8.79 4.57 -1.94
CA THR A 35 7.58 4.51 -1.11
C THR A 35 7.02 5.90 -0.81
N GLU A 36 7.87 6.89 -0.48
CA GLU A 36 7.46 8.29 -0.31
C GLU A 36 6.88 8.89 -1.61
N SER A 37 7.52 8.61 -2.75
CA SER A 37 7.02 9.07 -4.05
C SER A 37 5.65 8.46 -4.38
N ALA A 38 5.45 7.18 -4.10
CA ALA A 38 4.17 6.51 -4.25
C ALA A 38 3.10 7.12 -3.34
N GLY A 39 3.40 7.30 -2.04
CA GLY A 39 2.49 7.94 -1.09
C GLY A 39 2.09 9.35 -1.53
N TRP A 40 3.06 10.17 -1.94
CA TRP A 40 2.79 11.51 -2.47
C TRP A 40 1.87 11.48 -3.69
N ALA A 41 2.10 10.56 -4.64
CA ALA A 41 1.25 10.43 -5.83
C ALA A 41 -0.18 10.02 -5.48
N LEU A 42 -0.36 9.09 -4.53
CA LEU A 42 -1.67 8.66 -4.06
C LEU A 42 -2.41 9.76 -3.30
N LEU A 43 -1.69 10.61 -2.58
CA LEU A 43 -2.22 11.81 -1.94
C LEU A 43 -2.73 12.87 -2.94
N GLN A 44 -2.34 12.81 -4.22
CA GLN A 44 -2.87 13.69 -5.26
C GLN A 44 -4.19 13.16 -5.87
N LEU A 45 -4.61 11.94 -5.53
CA LEU A 45 -5.86 11.39 -6.06
C LEU A 45 -7.07 12.23 -5.62
N PRO A 46 -8.04 12.48 -6.53
CA PRO A 46 -9.36 12.99 -6.17
C PRO A 46 -10.00 12.13 -5.07
N SER A 47 -10.84 12.75 -4.23
CA SER A 47 -11.45 12.09 -3.07
C SER A 47 -12.20 10.80 -3.43
N ASP A 48 -12.95 10.81 -4.54
CA ASP A 48 -13.71 9.64 -5.00
C ASP A 48 -12.80 8.47 -5.43
N GLN A 49 -11.62 8.77 -6.01
CA GLN A 49 -10.61 7.77 -6.35
C GLN A 49 -9.93 7.22 -5.11
N ARG A 50 -9.63 8.09 -4.13
CA ARG A 50 -9.04 7.69 -2.85
C ARG A 50 -9.97 6.78 -2.05
N GLU A 51 -11.26 7.10 -1.99
CA GLU A 51 -12.27 6.24 -1.37
C GLU A 51 -12.34 4.86 -2.04
N ARG A 52 -12.29 4.81 -3.39
CA ARG A 52 -12.23 3.54 -4.13
C ARG A 52 -10.97 2.74 -3.85
N LEU A 53 -9.82 3.41 -3.74
CA LEU A 53 -8.56 2.79 -3.37
C LEU A 53 -8.64 2.17 -1.98
N LEU A 54 -9.11 2.92 -0.98
CA LEU A 54 -9.27 2.45 0.40
C LEU A 54 -10.19 1.22 0.46
N LYS A 55 -11.36 1.29 -0.19
CA LYS A 55 -12.27 0.14 -0.27
C LYS A 55 -11.63 -1.09 -0.93
N THR A 56 -10.77 -0.86 -1.93
CA THR A 56 -10.05 -1.95 -2.60
C THR A 56 -9.01 -2.56 -1.68
N LEU A 57 -8.28 -1.75 -0.91
CA LEU A 57 -7.31 -2.21 0.09
C LEU A 57 -7.98 -3.05 1.19
N THR A 58 -9.11 -2.59 1.75
CA THR A 58 -9.90 -3.37 2.70
C THR A 58 -10.31 -4.73 2.12
N GLY A 59 -10.84 -4.76 0.89
CA GLY A 59 -11.22 -6.00 0.23
C GLY A 59 -10.05 -6.90 -0.20
N LEU A 60 -8.81 -6.40 -0.21
CA LEU A 60 -7.59 -7.20 -0.35
C LEU A 60 -7.20 -7.80 1.00
N ALA A 61 -7.24 -7.02 2.09
CA ALA A 61 -6.95 -7.50 3.45
C ALA A 61 -7.90 -8.62 3.88
N GLU A 62 -9.21 -8.44 3.70
CA GLU A 62 -10.24 -9.44 4.02
C GLU A 62 -10.04 -10.77 3.27
N ALA A 63 -9.48 -10.72 2.07
CA ALA A 63 -9.25 -11.89 1.23
C ALA A 63 -7.87 -12.54 1.44
N GLU A 64 -6.95 -11.83 2.10
CA GLU A 64 -5.59 -12.30 2.36
C GLU A 64 -5.62 -13.45 3.38
N GLN A 65 -4.78 -14.46 3.16
CA GLN A 65 -4.66 -15.63 4.05
C GLN A 65 -3.44 -15.53 4.95
N GLY A 66 -2.34 -14.96 4.46
CA GLY A 66 -1.10 -14.76 5.20
C GLY A 66 -1.23 -13.63 6.24
N PRO A 67 -1.01 -13.89 7.54
CA PRO A 67 -1.23 -12.90 8.59
C PRO A 67 -0.34 -11.66 8.43
N ALA A 68 0.94 -11.81 8.09
CA ALA A 68 1.86 -10.68 7.91
C ALA A 68 1.45 -9.77 6.74
N ARG A 69 1.05 -10.35 5.59
CA ARG A 69 0.59 -9.57 4.44
C ARG A 69 -0.76 -8.90 4.70
N ARG A 70 -1.62 -9.52 5.52
CA ARG A 70 -2.90 -8.93 5.94
C ARG A 70 -2.66 -7.70 6.82
N GLU A 71 -1.82 -7.82 7.84
CA GLU A 71 -1.46 -6.72 8.73
C GLU A 71 -0.87 -5.54 7.95
N PHE A 72 0.01 -5.81 6.98
CA PHE A 72 0.51 -4.77 6.08
C PHE A 72 -0.58 -4.12 5.24
N LEU A 73 -1.51 -4.90 4.66
CA LEU A 73 -2.63 -4.34 3.91
C LEU A 73 -3.53 -3.43 4.77
N GLU A 74 -3.70 -3.78 6.05
CA GLU A 74 -4.48 -3.02 7.03
C GLU A 74 -3.76 -1.72 7.45
N SER A 75 -2.44 -1.76 7.63
CA SER A 75 -1.62 -0.58 7.98
C SER A 75 -1.23 0.28 6.77
N PHE A 76 -1.33 -0.26 5.55
CA PHE A 76 -0.89 0.40 4.32
C PHE A 76 -1.44 1.82 4.17
N PRO A 77 -2.76 2.09 4.31
CA PRO A 77 -3.29 3.45 4.20
C PRO A 77 -2.60 4.45 5.12
N PHE A 78 -2.25 4.05 6.34
CA PHE A 78 -1.51 4.89 7.28
C PHE A 78 -0.05 5.07 6.85
N ALA A 79 0.64 3.98 6.49
CA ALA A 79 2.05 3.99 6.08
C ALA A 79 2.34 4.93 4.90
N ILE A 80 1.37 5.11 4.00
CA ILE A 80 1.49 6.04 2.85
C ILE A 80 0.76 7.38 3.04
N GLY A 81 0.27 7.67 4.26
CA GLY A 81 -0.36 8.93 4.64
C GLY A 81 -1.78 9.17 4.12
N LEU A 82 -2.49 8.13 3.66
CA LEU A 82 -3.88 8.23 3.20
C LEU A 82 -4.93 8.20 4.30
N ALA A 83 -4.57 7.70 5.49
CA ALA A 83 -5.43 7.64 6.66
C ALA A 83 -4.66 8.09 7.90
N GLU A 84 -5.38 8.61 8.89
CA GLU A 84 -4.83 8.82 10.24
C GLU A 84 -4.67 7.47 10.95
N GLU A 85 -3.75 7.40 11.91
CA GLU A 85 -3.59 6.21 12.75
C GLU A 85 -4.89 5.97 13.52
N GLN A 86 -5.43 4.75 13.46
CA GLN A 86 -6.56 4.39 14.32
C GLN A 86 -5.98 4.21 15.73
N GLU A 87 -6.28 5.14 16.64
CA GLU A 87 -5.99 4.98 18.07
C GLU A 87 -6.80 3.77 18.60
N ASP A 88 -6.11 2.68 18.97
CA ASP A 88 -6.68 1.50 19.65
C ASP A 88 -7.17 1.81 21.08
#